data_AF-A6HK36-F1
#
_entry.id   AF-A6HK36-F1
#
_cell.length_a   1.000
_cell.length_b   1.000
_cell.length_c   1.000
_cell.angle_alpha   90.00
_cell.angle_beta   90.00
_cell.angle_gamma   90.00
#
_symmetry.space_group_name_H-M   'P 1'
#
loop_
_entity.id
_entity.type
_entity.pdbx_description
1 polymer ?
#
loop_
_entity_poly.entity_id
_entity_poly.type
_entity_poly.pdbx_seq_one_letter_code
_entity_poly.pdbx_strand_id
1 'polypeptide(L)'
;MELLRFSLLLIQSWLGPVQFLSRIFTNSLMFGTSDRVYEKLKDLEEGIQALMQELEDGSPRIGQILKQTYDKFDANMRSDDALLKNYGLLSCFKKDLHKAETYLRVMKCRRFAESSCAF
;
A
#
# COMPACT_ATOMS: atom_id res chain seq x y z
N MET A 1 2.66 4.28 -16.86
CA MET A 1 2.99 2.92 -16.36
C MET A 1 3.86 2.97 -15.11
N GLU A 2 4.96 3.73 -15.09
CA GLU A 2 5.83 3.79 -13.90
C GLU A 2 5.12 4.19 -12.60
N LEU A 3 4.26 5.22 -12.62
CA LEU A 3 3.50 5.64 -11.43
C LEU A 3 2.54 4.55 -10.91
N LEU A 4 1.88 3.80 -11.81
CA LEU A 4 1.05 2.65 -11.40
C LEU A 4 1.91 1.55 -10.77
N ARG A 5 3.07 1.26 -11.36
CA ARG A 5 4.00 0.27 -10.82
C ARG A 5 4.54 0.69 -9.45
N PHE A 6 4.87 1.97 -9.26
CA PHE A 6 5.27 2.48 -7.94
C PHE A 6 4.14 2.42 -6.93
N SER A 7 2.91 2.78 -7.31
CA SER A 7 1.74 2.60 -6.45
C SER A 7 1.57 1.14 -6.04
N LEU A 8 1.62 0.20 -6.99
CA LEU A 8 1.51 -1.23 -6.73
C LEU A 8 2.56 -1.71 -5.72
N LEU A 9 3.82 -1.31 -5.90
CA LEU A 9 4.90 -1.67 -4.98
C LEU A 9 4.66 -1.12 -3.56
N LEU A 10 4.18 0.12 -3.43
CA LEU A 10 3.82 0.68 -2.12
C LEU A 10 2.70 -0.13 -1.47
N ILE A 11 1.62 -0.42 -2.18
CA ILE A 11 0.50 -1.22 -1.66
C ILE A 11 0.97 -2.60 -1.21
N GLN A 12 1.71 -3.31 -2.06
CA GLN A 12 2.24 -4.65 -1.76
C GLN A 12 3.22 -4.67 -0.57
N SER A 13 3.98 -3.60 -0.38
CA SER A 13 4.91 -3.47 0.74
C SER A 13 4.23 -3.34 2.10
N TRP A 14 2.95 -2.92 2.12
CA TRP A 14 2.17 -2.67 3.33
C TRP A 14 1.27 -3.84 3.75
N LEU A 15 1.04 -4.84 2.89
CA LEU A 15 0.19 -6.00 3.22
C LEU A 15 0.68 -6.76 4.46
N GLY A 16 1.98 -7.09 4.50
CA GLY A 16 2.59 -7.78 5.65
C GLY A 16 2.56 -6.94 6.94
N PRO A 17 3.05 -5.69 6.93
CA PRO A 17 2.99 -4.80 8.08
C PRO A 17 1.56 -4.56 8.62
N VAL A 18 0.56 -4.36 7.77
CA VAL A 18 -0.83 -4.16 8.21
C VAL A 18 -1.39 -5.42 8.84
N GLN A 19 -1.10 -6.60 8.28
CA GLN A 19 -1.50 -7.88 8.85
C GLN A 19 -0.79 -8.16 10.19
N PHE A 20 0.44 -7.67 10.36
CA PHE A 20 1.12 -7.71 11.65
C PHE A 20 0.45 -6.78 12.66
N LEU A 21 0.19 -5.52 12.28
CA LEU A 21 -0.46 -4.54 13.15
C LEU A 21 -1.86 -4.98 13.59
N SER A 22 -2.63 -5.67 12.72
CA SER A 22 -3.95 -6.20 13.11
C SER A 22 -3.84 -7.17 14.28
N ARG A 23 -2.80 -8.01 14.32
CA ARG A 23 -2.55 -8.96 15.43
C ARG A 23 -2.14 -8.26 16.72
N ILE A 24 -1.34 -7.20 16.64
CA ILE A 24 -0.87 -6.43 17.81
C ILE A 24 -2.01 -5.61 18.43
N PHE A 25 -2.91 -5.08 17.63
CA PHE A 25 -4.01 -4.22 18.08
C PHE A 25 -5.31 -4.95 18.41
N THR A 26 -5.27 -6.28 18.52
CA THR A 26 -6.40 -7.19 18.82
C THR A 26 -7.28 -6.79 20.00
N ASN A 27 -6.71 -6.10 21.00
CA ASN A 27 -7.44 -5.64 22.19
C ASN A 27 -7.80 -4.13 22.17
N SER A 28 -7.77 -3.48 21.01
CA SER A 28 -8.09 -2.06 20.84
C SER A 28 -9.19 -1.83 19.81
N LEU A 29 -9.84 -0.66 19.85
CA LEU A 29 -10.80 -0.19 18.81
C LEU A 29 -10.25 -0.32 17.37
N MET A 30 -8.93 -0.45 17.22
CA MET A 30 -8.23 -0.51 15.94
C MET A 30 -8.25 -1.90 15.29
N PHE A 31 -8.60 -2.98 16.01
CA PHE A 31 -8.62 -4.35 15.45
C PHE A 31 -9.52 -4.46 14.20
N GLY A 32 -10.79 -4.07 14.32
CA GLY A 32 -11.74 -4.08 13.19
C GLY A 32 -11.43 -3.04 12.11
N THR A 33 -10.61 -2.04 12.42
CA THR A 33 -10.15 -1.06 11.42
C THR A 33 -9.00 -1.65 10.59
N SER A 34 -8.08 -2.37 11.23
CA SER A 34 -6.91 -2.95 10.56
C SER A 34 -7.27 -4.03 9.55
N ASP A 35 -8.23 -4.90 9.86
CA ASP A 35 -8.70 -5.93 8.92
C ASP A 35 -9.37 -5.30 7.70
N ARG A 36 -10.22 -4.28 7.92
CA ARG A 36 -10.83 -3.52 6.82
C ARG A 36 -9.79 -2.81 5.96
N VAL A 37 -8.71 -2.31 6.57
CA VAL A 37 -7.60 -1.68 5.83
C VAL A 37 -6.85 -2.72 5.00
N TYR A 38 -6.59 -3.92 5.52
CA TYR A 38 -5.96 -5.01 4.76
C TYR A 38 -6.79 -5.37 3.52
N GLU A 39 -8.10 -5.59 3.68
CA GLU A 39 -8.99 -5.88 2.56
C GLU A 39 -8.99 -4.74 1.52
N LYS A 40 -9.00 -3.48 1.96
CA LYS A 40 -8.93 -2.34 1.03
C LYS A 40 -7.60 -2.23 0.30
N LEU A 41 -6.48 -2.63 0.91
CA LEU A 41 -5.19 -2.70 0.22
C LEU A 41 -5.20 -3.83 -0.82
N LYS A 42 -5.86 -4.95 -0.54
CA LYS A 42 -6.05 -6.03 -1.51
C LYS A 42 -6.93 -5.62 -2.69
N ASP A 43 -8.08 -5.02 -2.43
CA ASP A 43 -8.96 -4.45 -3.47
C ASP A 43 -8.15 -3.49 -4.38
N LEU A 44 -7.30 -2.64 -3.78
CA LEU A 44 -6.48 -1.67 -4.51
C LEU A 44 -5.33 -2.32 -5.29
N GLU A 45 -4.67 -3.35 -4.74
CA GLU A 45 -3.66 -4.15 -5.45
C GLU A 45 -4.25 -4.73 -6.74
N GLU A 46 -5.41 -5.40 -6.63
CA GLU A 46 -6.11 -6.01 -7.77
C GLU A 46 -6.55 -4.96 -8.80
N GLY A 47 -7.13 -3.85 -8.33
CA GLY A 47 -7.55 -2.75 -9.22
C GLY A 47 -6.38 -2.12 -9.99
N ILE A 48 -5.22 -1.93 -9.35
CA ILE A 48 -4.03 -1.41 -10.03
C ILE A 48 -3.48 -2.44 -11.03
N GLN A 49 -3.44 -3.72 -10.69
CA GLN A 49 -2.99 -4.78 -11.60
C GLN A 49 -3.88 -4.86 -12.84
N ALA A 50 -5.21 -4.83 -12.67
CA ALA A 50 -6.15 -4.79 -13.78
C ALA A 50 -5.95 -3.56 -14.67
N LEU A 51 -5.82 -2.36 -14.07
CA LEU A 51 -5.53 -1.13 -14.81
C LEU A 51 -4.20 -1.21 -15.59
N MET A 52 -3.17 -1.84 -15.00
CA MET A 52 -1.90 -2.02 -15.69
C MET A 52 -2.03 -2.94 -16.89
N GLN A 53 -2.78 -4.05 -16.77
CA GLN A 53 -3.03 -4.99 -17.87
C GLN A 53 -3.77 -4.32 -19.03
N GLU A 54 -4.83 -3.56 -18.74
CA GLU A 54 -5.61 -2.83 -19.74
C GLU A 54 -4.77 -1.77 -20.47
N LEU A 55 -3.88 -1.08 -19.76
CA LEU A 55 -3.06 0.01 -20.32
C LEU A 55 -1.79 -0.48 -21.05
N GLU A 56 -1.41 -1.75 -20.94
CA GLU A 56 -0.22 -2.37 -21.57
C GLU A 56 -0.52 -3.16 -22.86
N ASP A 57 -1.76 -3.14 -23.36
CA ASP A 57 -2.15 -3.71 -24.66
C ASP A 57 -1.78 -5.22 -24.79
N GLY A 58 -1.96 -5.98 -23.71
CA GLY A 58 -1.87 -7.45 -23.74
C GLY A 58 -0.46 -8.06 -23.73
N SER A 59 0.61 -7.31 -23.46
CA SER A 59 1.95 -7.90 -23.26
C SER A 59 2.25 -8.13 -21.78
N PRO A 60 2.31 -9.39 -21.29
CA PRO A 60 2.61 -9.66 -19.90
C PRO A 60 4.10 -9.48 -19.65
N ARG A 61 4.52 -8.30 -19.19
CA ARG A 61 5.82 -8.17 -18.53
C ARG A 61 5.62 -8.45 -17.05
N ILE A 62 6.02 -9.65 -16.64
CA ILE A 62 6.21 -10.03 -15.25
C ILE A 62 7.10 -8.95 -14.62
N GLY A 63 6.47 -8.00 -13.92
CA GLY A 63 7.17 -6.97 -13.18
C GLY A 63 8.02 -7.67 -12.13
N GLN A 64 9.34 -7.43 -12.17
CA GLN A 64 10.27 -7.89 -11.15
C GLN A 64 9.64 -7.70 -9.77
N ILE A 65 9.43 -8.82 -9.08
CA ILE A 65 9.06 -8.90 -7.67
C ILE A 65 10.15 -8.11 -6.94
N LEU A 66 9.88 -6.85 -6.63
CA LEU A 66 10.78 -6.07 -5.80
C LEU A 66 10.63 -6.68 -4.42
N LYS A 67 11.64 -7.45 -4.02
CA LYS A 67 11.71 -8.19 -2.76
C LYS A 67 11.23 -7.27 -1.63
N GLN A 68 10.09 -7.61 -1.03
CA GLN A 68 9.40 -6.83 -0.01
C GLN A 68 10.39 -6.40 1.07
N THR A 69 10.63 -5.10 1.19
CA THR A 69 11.66 -4.57 2.10
C THR A 69 11.22 -4.66 3.56
N TYR A 70 9.91 -4.84 3.81
CA TYR A 70 9.31 -4.93 5.14
C TYR A 70 9.11 -6.36 5.67
N ASP A 71 9.52 -7.41 4.93
CA ASP A 71 9.46 -8.81 5.39
C ASP A 71 10.26 -9.07 6.68
N LYS A 72 11.12 -8.12 7.07
CA LYS A 72 11.99 -8.17 8.24
C LYS A 72 11.52 -7.28 9.40
N PHE A 73 10.22 -7.02 9.54
CA PHE A 73 9.76 -6.41 10.78
C PHE A 73 9.84 -7.44 11.91
N ASP A 74 10.94 -7.39 12.65
CA ASP A 74 11.24 -8.33 13.73
C ASP A 74 10.28 -8.08 14.90
N ALA A 75 9.27 -8.92 15.02
CA ALA A 75 8.14 -8.84 15.94
C ALA A 75 8.50 -9.15 17.41
N ASN A 76 9.79 -9.28 17.74
CA ASN A 76 10.21 -9.63 19.09
C ASN A 76 10.20 -8.38 19.99
N MET A 77 9.04 -8.07 20.57
CA MET A 77 8.78 -6.82 21.29
C MET A 77 8.14 -7.05 22.66
N ARG A 78 8.96 -7.00 23.72
CA ARG A 78 8.56 -6.68 25.10
C ARG A 78 9.41 -5.50 25.59
N SER A 79 9.02 -4.26 25.26
CA SER A 79 9.65 -3.00 25.72
C SER A 79 8.86 -1.78 25.22
N ASP A 80 8.93 -0.62 25.88
CA ASP A 80 8.38 0.68 25.42
C ASP A 80 8.91 1.11 24.04
N ASP A 81 10.06 0.60 23.63
CA ASP A 81 10.62 0.74 22.28
C ASP A 81 9.68 0.16 21.19
N ALA A 82 8.78 -0.76 21.56
CA ALA A 82 7.78 -1.33 20.68
C ALA A 82 6.72 -0.33 20.24
N LEU A 83 6.24 0.50 21.17
CA LEU A 83 5.21 1.50 20.91
C LEU A 83 5.72 2.57 19.95
N LEU A 84 6.96 3.04 20.15
CA LEU A 84 7.57 4.06 19.30
C LEU A 84 7.80 3.54 17.87
N LYS A 85 8.28 2.30 17.74
CA LYS A 85 8.46 1.62 16.45
C LYS A 85 7.13 1.39 15.72
N ASN A 86 6.08 0.99 16.45
CA ASN A 86 4.74 0.85 15.87
C ASN A 86 4.18 2.19 15.39
N TYR A 87 4.36 3.27 16.15
CA TYR A 87 3.98 4.62 15.73
C TYR A 87 4.75 5.08 14.49
N GLY A 88 6.07 4.82 14.45
CA GLY A 88 6.91 5.08 13.27
C GLY A 88 6.40 4.36 12.03
N LEU A 89 6.03 3.08 12.17
CA LEU A 89 5.45 2.27 11.11
C LEU A 89 4.12 2.85 10.61
N LEU A 90 3.21 3.26 11.50
CA LEU A 90 1.95 3.91 11.14
C LEU A 90 2.17 5.27 10.43
N SER A 91 3.20 6.03 10.83
CA SER A 91 3.57 7.29 10.16
C SER A 91 4.06 7.05 8.73
N CYS A 92 4.87 6.01 8.52
CA CYS A 92 5.29 5.58 7.18
C CYS A 92 4.09 5.11 6.36
N PHE A 93 3.18 4.33 6.94
CA PHE A 93 1.96 3.86 6.27
C PHE A 93 1.15 5.02 5.71
N LYS A 94 0.88 6.03 6.55
CA LYS A 94 0.17 7.25 6.13
C LYS A 94 0.87 7.95 4.97
N LYS A 95 2.20 8.14 5.07
CA LYS A 95 2.98 8.86 4.04
C LYS A 95 3.00 8.12 2.71
N ASP A 96 3.17 6.81 2.74
CA ASP A 96 3.24 5.97 1.56
C ASP A 96 1.88 5.84 0.88
N LEU A 97 0.78 5.72 1.64
CA LEU A 97 -0.55 5.73 1.03
C LEU A 97 -0.92 7.08 0.43
N HIS A 98 -0.55 8.20 1.06
CA HIS A 98 -0.72 9.53 0.46
C HIS A 98 0.06 9.66 -0.86
N LYS A 99 1.27 9.11 -0.92
CA LYS A 99 2.07 9.06 -2.15
C LYS A 99 1.41 8.20 -3.23
N ALA A 100 0.92 7.01 -2.87
CA ALA A 100 0.19 6.14 -3.79
C ALA A 100 -1.08 6.81 -4.34
N GLU A 101 -1.87 7.47 -3.49
CA GLU A 101 -3.03 8.25 -3.90
C GLU A 101 -2.66 9.34 -4.91
N THR A 102 -1.61 10.12 -4.61
CA THR A 102 -1.12 11.17 -5.50
C THR A 102 -0.73 10.60 -6.87
N TYR A 103 0.01 9.49 -6.89
CA TYR A 103 0.42 8.83 -8.13
C TYR A 103 -0.78 8.32 -8.95
N LEU A 104 -1.77 7.72 -8.29
CA LEU A 104 -3.00 7.25 -8.95
C LEU A 104 -3.80 8.43 -9.52
N ARG A 105 -3.92 9.54 -8.78
CA ARG A 105 -4.58 10.76 -9.24
C ARG A 105 -3.90 11.33 -10.49
N VAL A 106 -2.56 11.44 -10.48
CA VAL A 106 -1.78 11.88 -11.64
C VAL A 106 -1.98 10.93 -12.83
N MET A 107 -1.99 9.61 -12.60
CA MET A 107 -2.25 8.63 -13.66
C MET A 107 -3.65 8.78 -14.26
N LYS A 108 -4.66 8.99 -13.41
CA LYS A 108 -6.03 9.23 -13.83
C LYS A 108 -6.13 10.46 -14.75
N CYS A 109 -5.58 11.59 -14.30
CA CYS A 109 -5.55 12.83 -15.06
C CYS A 109 -4.82 12.70 -16.40
N ARG A 110 -3.66 12.03 -16.42
CA ARG A 110 -2.84 11.89 -17.63
C ARG A 110 -3.42 10.92 -18.65
N ARG A 111 -4.08 9.84 -18.22
CA ARG A 111 -4.56 8.77 -19.11
C ARG A 111 -6.02 8.91 -19.52
N PHE A 112 -6.87 9.48 -18.66
CA PHE A 112 -8.30 9.58 -18.91
C PHE A 112 -8.78 11.02 -19.18
N ALA A 113 -7.86 11.98 -19.32
CA ALA A 113 -8.13 13.37 -19.69
C ALA A 113 -9.29 14.02 -18.89
N GLU A 114 -9.35 13.76 -17.59
CA GLU A 114 -10.36 14.39 -16.72
C GLU A 114 -10.09 15.90 -16.59
N SER A 115 -11.13 16.70 -16.84
CA SER A 115 -11.04 18.16 -16.91
C SER A 115 -10.91 18.85 -15.54
N SER A 116 -11.03 18.12 -14.42
CA SER A 116 -11.06 18.68 -13.06
C SER A 116 -9.84 18.28 -12.21
N CYS A 117 -8.66 18.21 -12.80
CA CYS A 117 -7.43 17.91 -12.07
C CYS A 117 -6.80 19.19 -11.49
N ALA A 118 -7.23 19.59 -10.30
CA ALA A 118 -6.49 20.56 -9.47
C ALA A 118 -5.47 19.80 -8.61
N PHE A 119 -4.20 20.20 -8.66
CA PHE A 119 -3.07 19.57 -7.96
C PHE A 119 -2.69 20.33 -6.70
#